data_AF-A0A9R0TPT4-F1
#
_entry.id   AF-A0A9R0TPT4-F1
#
_cell.length_a   1.000
_cell.length_b   1.000
_cell.length_c   1.000
_cell.angle_alpha   90.00
_cell.angle_beta   90.00
_cell.angle_gamma   90.00
#
_symmetry.space_group_name_H-M   'P 1'
#
loop_
_entity.id
_entity.type
_entity.pdbx_description
1 polymer ?
#
loop_
_entity_poly.entity_id
_entity_poly.type
_entity_poly.pdbx_seq_one_letter_code
_entity_poly.pdbx_strand_id
1 'polypeptide(L)'
;MIVTPGPVVNFLLTNQNVRDIRDIDWPKAKRMLKNLRVKATHNNMEFKIIRLSDQPCSRQTFPMKVRSGSSEGQTVDITVEEYFKSKQVFLEKPYLPCLDVGKPKRPNYLPIELANMISLQRYTKALSSQQRTTLVEKSRQKPQDRMRVVTDAVKSNRYDDDPIFSSCGIKIDSQLTRVEGRVLSAPMLVVGNSQDCVPFKGRWNYNNKKLFEPVRIERWAIVNFSARCDMSRISRELINCGRTKGIIIEGPYSLVDEDNQARRCAPIVRVERMFEKVKANLPGPPEFLLCVLPERKNCDIYVINKIPTIILGMDVSHGSPGRSDIPSIAAVVGSRCWPLISRYRASVRTQSPKVEMIDSLFKPLDNGKDDGIIRELLLDFYTTSQQRKPEQIIMDGVSESQFSQVLNLEVDQIIKAYQNMGQGPPPKITVIIAQKNHHTKLFQADAPDNVPAGTVVDSGIVHPKQYDFYMCAHAGPIGTSRPTHYHVLLDQIGFTADELQSLVLSLSYVYQRSTTAISVVAPICYAHLAAAQMSQFIKFEEFGTATAAC
;
A
#
# COMPACT_ATOMS: atom_id res chain seq x y z
N MET A 1 -3.71 4.65 -15.98
CA MET A 1 -4.52 4.42 -17.20
C MET A 1 -4.87 5.75 -17.83
N ILE A 2 -5.11 5.76 -19.14
CA ILE A 2 -5.64 6.90 -19.89
C ILE A 2 -7.16 6.74 -20.02
N VAL A 3 -7.91 7.84 -20.03
CA VAL A 3 -9.36 7.86 -20.30
C VAL A 3 -9.60 7.64 -21.79
N THR A 4 -10.46 6.68 -22.14
CA THR A 4 -10.93 6.48 -23.52
C THR A 4 -11.79 7.68 -23.96
N PRO A 5 -11.52 8.31 -25.12
CA PRO A 5 -12.36 9.37 -25.65
C PRO A 5 -13.74 8.86 -26.11
N GLY A 6 -14.72 9.75 -26.18
CA GLY A 6 -16.11 9.43 -26.58
C GLY A 6 -17.15 9.85 -25.53
N PRO A 7 -18.44 9.54 -25.71
CA PRO A 7 -19.53 10.10 -24.90
C PRO A 7 -19.38 9.85 -23.39
N VAL A 8 -19.66 10.86 -22.57
CA VAL A 8 -19.62 10.77 -21.09
C VAL A 8 -20.54 9.65 -20.58
N VAL A 9 -21.71 9.45 -21.22
CA VAL A 9 -22.62 8.34 -20.91
C VAL A 9 -21.93 6.99 -21.08
N ASN A 10 -21.27 6.75 -22.22
CA ASN A 10 -20.58 5.48 -22.49
C ASN A 10 -19.41 5.24 -21.52
N PHE A 11 -18.71 6.32 -21.13
CA PHE A 11 -17.70 6.26 -20.07
C PHE A 11 -18.32 5.82 -18.73
N LEU A 12 -19.48 6.37 -18.33
CA LEU A 12 -20.17 5.98 -17.10
C LEU A 12 -20.65 4.52 -17.14
N LEU A 13 -21.39 4.11 -18.18
CA LEU A 13 -21.88 2.73 -18.35
C LEU A 13 -20.73 1.71 -18.22
N THR A 14 -19.65 1.92 -18.99
CA THR A 14 -18.47 1.04 -19.02
C THR A 14 -17.75 0.98 -17.67
N ASN A 15 -17.52 2.13 -17.01
CA ASN A 15 -16.74 2.17 -15.77
C ASN A 15 -17.58 1.86 -14.51
N GLN A 16 -18.90 1.80 -14.64
CA GLN A 16 -19.79 1.28 -13.60
C GLN A 16 -20.18 -0.19 -13.79
N ASN A 17 -19.95 -0.76 -14.99
CA ASN A 17 -20.36 -2.10 -15.42
C ASN A 17 -21.90 -2.28 -15.39
N VAL A 18 -22.61 -1.31 -15.99
CA VAL A 18 -24.07 -1.33 -16.16
C VAL A 18 -24.45 -1.17 -17.64
N ARG A 19 -25.63 -1.63 -18.04
CA ARG A 19 -26.09 -1.64 -19.44
C ARG A 19 -27.05 -0.49 -19.76
N ASP A 20 -27.92 -0.13 -18.82
CA ASP A 20 -28.88 0.97 -18.98
C ASP A 20 -28.39 2.26 -18.30
N ILE A 21 -28.84 3.40 -18.81
CA ILE A 21 -28.56 4.72 -18.22
C ILE A 21 -29.30 4.87 -16.88
N ARG A 22 -30.43 4.18 -16.72
CA ARG A 22 -31.24 4.12 -15.48
C ARG A 22 -30.50 3.43 -14.32
N ASP A 23 -29.56 2.55 -14.61
CA ASP A 23 -28.78 1.79 -13.63
C ASP A 23 -27.56 2.57 -13.07
N ILE A 24 -27.32 3.81 -13.53
CA ILE A 24 -26.13 4.58 -13.15
C ILE A 24 -26.24 5.07 -11.70
N ASP A 25 -25.30 4.65 -10.85
CA ASP A 25 -25.06 5.23 -9.52
C ASP A 25 -24.48 6.65 -9.71
N TRP A 26 -25.36 7.65 -9.59
CA TRP A 26 -25.01 9.06 -9.75
C TRP A 26 -24.04 9.58 -8.66
N PRO A 27 -24.17 9.22 -7.36
CA PRO A 27 -23.14 9.48 -6.34
C PRO A 27 -21.73 8.93 -6.68
N LYS A 28 -21.63 7.80 -7.37
CA LYS A 28 -20.38 7.23 -7.92
C LYS A 28 -19.94 7.98 -9.18
N ALA A 29 -20.85 8.32 -10.09
CA ALA A 29 -20.56 9.14 -11.28
C ALA A 29 -19.97 10.52 -10.90
N LYS A 30 -20.56 11.20 -9.90
CA LYS A 30 -20.09 12.49 -9.36
C LYS A 30 -18.65 12.42 -8.84
N ARG A 31 -18.24 11.28 -8.27
CA ARG A 31 -16.86 11.01 -7.81
C ARG A 31 -15.90 10.66 -8.95
N MET A 32 -16.37 9.90 -9.94
CA MET A 32 -15.59 9.48 -11.12
C MET A 32 -15.23 10.65 -12.03
N LEU A 33 -16.20 11.52 -12.34
CA LEU A 33 -16.06 12.60 -13.31
C LEU A 33 -15.32 13.84 -12.79
N LYS A 34 -15.34 14.09 -11.47
CA LYS A 34 -14.71 15.29 -10.85
C LYS A 34 -13.24 15.44 -11.26
N ASN A 35 -12.88 16.62 -11.79
CA ASN A 35 -11.58 16.99 -12.36
C ASN A 35 -11.21 16.39 -13.73
N LEU A 36 -12.06 15.57 -14.37
CA LEU A 36 -11.82 15.18 -15.77
C LEU A 36 -12.23 16.32 -16.72
N ARG A 37 -11.63 16.36 -17.92
CA ARG A 37 -11.99 17.28 -19.01
C ARG A 37 -12.94 16.61 -20.00
N VAL A 38 -13.84 17.41 -20.56
CA VAL A 38 -14.74 17.05 -21.65
C VAL A 38 -14.74 18.11 -22.74
N LYS A 39 -15.00 17.70 -23.98
CA LYS A 39 -15.29 18.57 -25.13
C LYS A 39 -16.79 18.58 -25.36
N ALA A 40 -17.38 19.76 -25.46
CA ALA A 40 -18.79 19.92 -25.80
C ALA A 40 -19.02 19.72 -27.30
N THR A 41 -20.07 18.99 -27.68
CA THR A 41 -20.37 18.66 -29.08
C THR A 41 -20.82 19.88 -29.88
N HIS A 42 -21.69 20.71 -29.30
CA HIS A 42 -22.38 21.80 -29.99
C HIS A 42 -21.49 23.01 -30.34
N ASN A 43 -20.35 23.20 -29.66
CA ASN A 43 -19.45 24.35 -29.89
C ASN A 43 -17.95 23.98 -29.89
N ASN A 44 -17.60 22.70 -29.81
CA ASN A 44 -16.23 22.19 -29.73
C ASN A 44 -15.36 22.72 -28.58
N MET A 45 -15.90 23.47 -27.61
CA MET A 45 -15.13 23.98 -26.48
C MET A 45 -14.77 22.87 -25.48
N GLU A 46 -13.59 22.97 -24.88
CA GLU A 46 -13.15 22.06 -23.81
C GLU A 46 -13.34 22.69 -22.43
N PHE A 47 -13.81 21.88 -21.47
CA PHE A 47 -14.02 22.29 -20.10
C PHE A 47 -13.56 21.23 -19.10
N LYS A 48 -13.37 21.63 -17.83
CA LYS A 48 -13.06 20.74 -16.71
C LYS A 48 -14.30 20.58 -15.82
N ILE A 49 -14.70 19.34 -15.54
CA ILE A 49 -15.85 19.03 -14.69
C ILE A 49 -15.50 19.32 -13.23
N ILE A 50 -16.28 20.20 -12.59
CA ILE A 50 -16.20 20.49 -11.15
C ILE A 50 -17.07 19.50 -10.36
N ARG A 51 -18.33 19.35 -10.77
CA ARG A 51 -19.34 18.47 -10.15
C ARG A 51 -20.43 18.11 -11.17
N LEU A 52 -21.39 17.31 -10.74
CA LEU A 52 -22.71 17.23 -11.39
C LEU A 52 -23.65 18.26 -10.77
N SER A 53 -24.66 18.69 -11.51
CA SER A 53 -25.83 19.39 -10.95
C SER A 53 -26.59 18.47 -9.97
N ASP A 54 -27.37 19.09 -9.09
CA ASP A 54 -28.20 18.41 -8.10
C ASP A 54 -29.66 18.23 -8.59
N GLN A 55 -29.98 18.76 -9.79
CA GLN A 55 -31.25 18.61 -10.52
C GLN A 55 -31.00 18.20 -11.99
N PRO A 56 -31.98 17.56 -12.68
CA PRO A 56 -31.90 17.23 -14.11
C PRO A 56 -31.96 18.47 -15.02
N CYS A 57 -31.58 18.35 -16.30
CA CYS A 57 -31.58 19.47 -17.26
C CYS A 57 -32.95 20.17 -17.37
N SER A 58 -34.04 19.42 -17.24
CA SER A 58 -35.44 19.92 -17.26
C SER A 58 -35.87 20.72 -16.02
N ARG A 59 -35.04 20.76 -14.96
CA ARG A 59 -35.33 21.48 -13.70
C ARG A 59 -34.17 22.32 -13.19
N GLN A 60 -32.95 22.09 -13.67
CA GLN A 60 -31.78 22.88 -13.33
C GLN A 60 -31.90 24.24 -14.03
N THR A 61 -32.14 25.28 -13.27
CA THR A 61 -32.14 26.67 -13.76
C THR A 61 -30.76 27.32 -13.68
N PHE A 62 -30.59 28.42 -14.41
CA PHE A 62 -29.50 29.37 -14.21
C PHE A 62 -29.92 30.79 -14.68
N PRO A 63 -29.32 31.86 -14.12
CA PRO A 63 -29.66 33.24 -14.48
C PRO A 63 -29.11 33.62 -15.84
N MET A 64 -30.00 33.91 -16.79
CA MET A 64 -29.68 34.42 -18.11
C MET A 64 -30.01 35.91 -18.20
N LYS A 65 -29.05 36.73 -18.65
CA LYS A 65 -29.31 38.14 -18.99
C LYS A 65 -29.99 38.24 -20.35
N VAL A 66 -31.21 38.74 -20.37
CA VAL A 66 -31.96 39.07 -21.58
C VAL A 66 -31.61 40.51 -21.98
N ARG A 67 -31.31 40.72 -23.26
CA ARG A 67 -31.21 42.08 -23.82
C ARG A 67 -32.60 42.54 -24.23
N SER A 68 -33.29 43.25 -23.32
CA SER A 68 -34.37 44.14 -23.71
C SER A 68 -33.81 45.36 -24.46
N GLY A 69 -34.67 46.13 -25.13
CA GLY A 69 -34.29 47.36 -25.84
C GLY A 69 -33.97 48.55 -24.92
N SER A 70 -34.16 48.40 -23.61
CA SER A 70 -33.85 49.39 -22.57
C SER A 70 -32.52 49.10 -21.87
N SER A 71 -31.91 50.14 -21.28
CA SER A 71 -30.54 50.12 -20.74
C SER A 71 -30.30 49.16 -19.56
N GLU A 72 -31.34 48.64 -18.94
CA GLU A 72 -31.25 47.69 -17.82
C GLU A 72 -31.51 46.25 -18.29
N GLY A 73 -30.44 45.46 -18.37
CA GLY A 73 -30.50 44.06 -18.81
C GLY A 73 -31.17 43.15 -17.77
N GLN A 74 -32.48 42.94 -17.92
CA GLN A 74 -33.27 42.03 -17.10
C GLN A 74 -32.63 40.64 -17.04
N THR A 75 -32.54 40.08 -15.83
CA THR A 75 -32.04 38.72 -15.61
C THR A 75 -33.22 37.81 -15.33
N VAL A 76 -33.33 36.71 -16.08
CA VAL A 76 -34.40 35.72 -15.99
C VAL A 76 -33.76 34.35 -15.74
N ASP A 77 -34.25 33.62 -14.75
CA ASP A 77 -33.86 32.23 -14.55
C ASP A 77 -34.57 31.36 -15.61
N ILE A 78 -33.78 30.60 -16.37
CA ILE A 78 -34.24 29.69 -17.43
C ILE A 78 -33.71 28.29 -17.14
N THR A 79 -34.46 27.22 -17.49
CA THR A 79 -33.91 25.85 -17.38
C THR A 79 -32.83 25.60 -18.43
N VAL A 80 -31.94 24.66 -18.14
CA VAL A 80 -30.93 24.22 -19.13
C VAL A 80 -31.59 23.64 -20.39
N GLU A 81 -32.69 22.89 -20.25
CA GLU A 81 -33.44 22.37 -21.39
C GLU A 81 -34.02 23.49 -22.28
N GLU A 82 -34.72 24.48 -21.70
CA GLU A 82 -35.28 25.62 -22.45
C GLU A 82 -34.18 26.46 -23.10
N TYR A 83 -33.04 26.65 -22.42
CA TYR A 83 -31.90 27.37 -22.99
C TYR A 83 -31.36 26.67 -24.24
N PHE A 84 -31.05 25.37 -24.18
CA PHE A 84 -30.54 24.64 -25.35
C PHE A 84 -31.59 24.57 -26.47
N LYS A 85 -32.87 24.41 -26.13
CA LYS A 85 -34.00 24.51 -27.08
C LYS A 85 -34.07 25.89 -27.77
N SER A 86 -33.81 26.99 -27.05
CA SER A 86 -33.71 28.34 -27.62
C SER A 86 -32.51 28.52 -28.57
N LYS A 87 -31.55 27.60 -28.55
CA LYS A 87 -30.40 27.52 -29.47
C LYS A 87 -30.56 26.42 -30.53
N GLN A 88 -31.78 25.93 -30.74
CA GLN A 88 -32.11 24.85 -31.68
C GLN A 88 -31.40 23.51 -31.38
N VAL A 89 -30.91 23.33 -30.14
CA VAL A 89 -30.32 22.07 -29.66
C VAL A 89 -31.36 21.37 -28.79
N PHE A 90 -32.01 20.35 -29.34
CA PHE A 90 -33.00 19.56 -28.64
C PHE A 90 -32.31 18.45 -27.84
N LEU A 91 -32.65 18.34 -26.55
CA LEU A 91 -32.09 17.30 -25.68
C LEU A 91 -32.93 16.04 -25.76
N GLU A 92 -32.31 14.88 -25.98
CA GLU A 92 -33.04 13.59 -25.99
C GLU A 92 -33.38 13.12 -24.57
N LYS A 93 -32.51 13.43 -23.61
CA LYS A 93 -32.52 12.87 -22.25
C LYS A 93 -32.46 13.99 -21.21
N PRO A 94 -33.37 14.98 -21.23
CA PRO A 94 -33.34 16.13 -20.31
C PRO A 94 -33.59 15.75 -18.84
N TYR A 95 -34.03 14.52 -18.58
CA TYR A 95 -34.11 13.91 -17.25
C TYR A 95 -32.73 13.55 -16.63
N LEU A 96 -31.63 13.68 -17.37
CA LEU A 96 -30.27 13.50 -16.86
C LEU A 96 -29.72 14.77 -16.21
N PRO A 97 -28.78 14.67 -15.25
CA PRO A 97 -28.10 15.83 -14.68
C PRO A 97 -27.12 16.47 -15.67
N CYS A 98 -26.77 17.72 -15.39
CA CYS A 98 -25.73 18.48 -16.08
C CYS A 98 -24.35 18.23 -15.47
N LEU A 99 -23.31 18.45 -16.27
CA LEU A 99 -21.96 18.71 -15.79
C LEU A 99 -21.87 20.20 -15.39
N ASP A 100 -21.49 20.49 -14.15
CA ASP A 100 -21.04 21.85 -13.79
C ASP A 100 -19.58 22.00 -14.20
N VAL A 101 -19.38 22.82 -15.22
CA VAL A 101 -18.11 23.11 -15.89
C VAL A 101 -17.69 24.58 -15.73
N GLY A 102 -18.32 25.30 -14.80
CA GLY A 102 -18.10 26.74 -14.58
C GLY A 102 -16.98 27.06 -13.59
N LYS A 103 -17.27 27.97 -12.66
CA LYS A 103 -16.46 28.24 -11.46
C LYS A 103 -17.32 27.97 -10.22
N PRO A 104 -16.76 27.63 -9.03
CA PRO A 104 -17.57 27.27 -7.86
C PRO A 104 -18.60 28.31 -7.40
N LYS A 105 -18.38 29.61 -7.68
CA LYS A 105 -19.33 30.72 -7.40
C LYS A 105 -20.11 31.22 -8.63
N ARG A 106 -19.92 30.61 -9.80
CA ARG A 106 -20.60 30.93 -11.09
C ARG A 106 -20.67 29.63 -11.91
N PRO A 107 -21.69 28.77 -11.69
CA PRO A 107 -21.80 27.50 -12.40
C PRO A 107 -22.00 27.72 -13.91
N ASN A 108 -21.66 26.70 -14.69
CA ASN A 108 -21.96 26.65 -16.11
C ASN A 108 -22.39 25.21 -16.42
N TYR A 109 -23.60 25.03 -16.94
CA TYR A 109 -24.22 23.70 -17.04
C TYR A 109 -24.20 23.16 -18.47
N LEU A 110 -23.47 22.06 -18.65
CA LEU A 110 -23.39 21.31 -19.91
C LEU A 110 -24.17 19.99 -19.77
N PRO A 111 -25.26 19.75 -20.52
CA PRO A 111 -25.94 18.46 -20.54
C PRO A 111 -24.99 17.30 -20.83
N ILE A 112 -25.10 16.20 -20.07
CA ILE A 112 -24.17 15.05 -20.16
C ILE A 112 -24.15 14.41 -21.55
N GLU A 113 -25.27 14.43 -22.27
CA GLU A 113 -25.38 13.95 -23.65
C GLU A 113 -24.61 14.79 -24.66
N LEU A 114 -24.39 16.09 -24.39
CA LEU A 114 -23.63 17.00 -25.26
C LEU A 114 -22.12 17.02 -24.93
N ALA A 115 -21.62 16.02 -24.19
CA ALA A 115 -20.25 16.00 -23.67
C ALA A 115 -19.49 14.71 -24.04
N ASN A 116 -18.28 14.88 -24.60
CA ASN A 116 -17.35 13.81 -24.91
C ASN A 116 -16.10 13.88 -24.02
N MET A 117 -15.64 12.74 -23.49
CA MET A 117 -14.34 12.59 -22.85
C MET A 117 -13.22 12.87 -23.86
N ILE A 118 -12.19 13.60 -23.43
CA ILE A 118 -10.99 13.91 -24.23
C ILE A 118 -9.92 12.83 -23.99
N SER A 119 -9.13 12.51 -25.03
CA SER A 119 -8.03 11.54 -24.99
C SER A 119 -6.84 11.99 -24.14
N LEU A 120 -5.84 11.12 -23.95
CA LEU A 120 -4.57 11.33 -23.23
C LEU A 120 -4.68 11.76 -21.75
N GLN A 121 -5.89 11.90 -21.20
CA GLN A 121 -6.11 12.23 -19.79
C GLN A 121 -5.76 11.06 -18.87
N ARG A 122 -4.85 11.27 -17.92
CA ARG A 122 -4.57 10.30 -16.84
C ARG A 122 -5.77 10.18 -15.90
N TYR A 123 -6.39 9.01 -15.82
CA TYR A 123 -7.40 8.73 -14.80
C TYR A 123 -6.71 8.56 -13.43
N THR A 124 -7.17 9.32 -12.43
CA THR A 124 -6.52 9.44 -11.11
C THR A 124 -7.32 8.88 -9.94
N LYS A 125 -8.56 8.41 -10.16
CA LYS A 125 -9.38 7.82 -9.09
C LYS A 125 -8.96 6.37 -8.82
N ALA A 126 -9.31 5.87 -7.64
CA ALA A 126 -9.16 4.45 -7.33
C ALA A 126 -9.96 3.59 -8.32
N LEU A 127 -9.32 2.54 -8.85
CA LEU A 127 -9.93 1.61 -9.80
C LEU A 127 -10.78 0.55 -9.07
N SER A 128 -11.82 0.03 -9.72
CA SER A 128 -12.55 -1.14 -9.22
C SER A 128 -11.68 -2.41 -9.24
N SER A 129 -12.04 -3.44 -8.47
CA SER A 129 -11.26 -4.69 -8.40
C SER A 129 -11.09 -5.33 -9.78
N GLN A 130 -12.17 -5.41 -10.58
CA GLN A 130 -12.13 -5.90 -11.96
C GLN A 130 -11.15 -5.11 -12.84
N GLN A 131 -11.21 -3.77 -12.79
CA GLN A 131 -10.29 -2.91 -13.54
C GLN A 131 -8.83 -3.09 -13.10
N ARG A 132 -8.56 -3.36 -11.81
CA ARG A 132 -7.21 -3.68 -11.33
C ARG A 132 -6.73 -5.03 -11.87
N THR A 133 -7.57 -6.06 -11.84
CA THR A 133 -7.25 -7.38 -12.42
C THR A 133 -6.90 -7.25 -13.90
N THR A 134 -7.76 -6.61 -14.70
CA THR A 134 -7.51 -6.39 -16.14
C THR A 134 -6.29 -5.51 -16.41
N LEU A 135 -6.00 -4.52 -15.57
CA LEU A 135 -4.79 -3.72 -15.68
C LEU A 135 -3.52 -4.54 -15.37
N VAL A 136 -3.56 -5.40 -14.34
CA VAL A 136 -2.46 -6.32 -14.02
C VAL A 136 -2.25 -7.31 -15.16
N GLU A 137 -3.31 -7.93 -15.67
CA GLU A 137 -3.26 -8.84 -16.82
C GLU A 137 -2.61 -8.19 -18.05
N LYS A 138 -3.07 -6.99 -18.43
CA LYS A 138 -2.56 -6.25 -19.61
C LYS A 138 -1.19 -5.60 -19.41
N SER A 139 -0.65 -5.53 -18.19
CA SER A 139 0.69 -4.97 -17.90
C SER A 139 1.75 -6.02 -17.55
N ARG A 140 1.38 -7.30 -17.49
CA ARG A 140 2.30 -8.43 -17.32
C ARG A 140 3.07 -8.69 -18.62
N GLN A 141 4.33 -8.26 -18.65
CA GLN A 141 5.30 -8.58 -19.71
C GLN A 141 6.34 -9.56 -19.16
N LYS A 142 6.63 -10.67 -19.86
CA LYS A 142 7.71 -11.59 -19.47
C LYS A 142 9.07 -10.90 -19.68
N PRO A 143 10.17 -11.42 -19.10
CA PRO A 143 11.50 -10.82 -19.21
C PRO A 143 11.94 -10.54 -20.66
N GLN A 144 11.78 -11.50 -21.58
CA GLN A 144 12.13 -11.24 -22.99
C GLN A 144 11.18 -10.26 -23.69
N ASP A 145 9.88 -10.33 -23.46
CA ASP A 145 8.93 -9.36 -24.02
C ASP A 145 9.28 -7.93 -23.57
N ARG A 146 9.63 -7.80 -22.28
CA ARG A 146 10.04 -6.56 -21.64
C ARG A 146 11.38 -6.04 -22.17
N MET A 147 12.35 -6.95 -22.37
CA MET A 147 13.65 -6.65 -22.96
C MET A 147 13.48 -6.10 -24.38
N ARG A 148 12.76 -6.82 -25.25
CA ARG A 148 12.46 -6.40 -26.64
C ARG A 148 11.80 -5.03 -26.67
N VAL A 149 10.70 -4.84 -25.92
CA VAL A 149 9.99 -3.54 -25.85
C VAL A 149 10.88 -2.38 -25.40
N VAL A 150 11.90 -2.60 -24.56
CA VAL A 150 12.86 -1.54 -24.18
C VAL A 150 13.88 -1.30 -25.29
N THR A 151 14.52 -2.35 -25.80
CA THR A 151 15.54 -2.25 -26.86
C THR A 151 14.96 -1.67 -28.16
N ASP A 152 13.75 -2.09 -28.54
CA ASP A 152 13.06 -1.60 -29.74
C ASP A 152 12.61 -0.14 -29.58
N ALA A 153 12.27 0.29 -28.36
CA ALA A 153 11.97 1.70 -28.07
C ALA A 153 13.22 2.61 -28.16
N VAL A 154 14.37 2.16 -27.66
CA VAL A 154 15.65 2.90 -27.82
C VAL A 154 16.00 3.03 -29.30
N LYS A 155 15.91 1.93 -30.07
CA LYS A 155 16.15 1.92 -31.52
C LYS A 155 15.15 2.80 -32.29
N SER A 156 13.87 2.78 -31.95
CA SER A 156 12.85 3.57 -32.67
C SER A 156 12.92 5.07 -32.36
N ASN A 157 13.41 5.46 -31.18
CA ASN A 157 13.59 6.86 -30.80
C ASN A 157 14.83 7.51 -31.44
N ARG A 158 15.80 6.71 -31.93
CA ARG A 158 16.99 7.15 -32.66
C ARG A 158 17.76 8.30 -32.00
N TYR A 159 18.10 8.16 -30.73
CA TYR A 159 18.72 9.25 -29.96
C TYR A 159 20.02 9.82 -30.55
N ASP A 160 20.80 9.01 -31.28
CA ASP A 160 22.01 9.49 -31.95
C ASP A 160 21.71 10.42 -33.16
N ASP A 161 20.51 10.35 -33.74
CA ASP A 161 20.03 11.27 -34.80
C ASP A 161 19.60 12.64 -34.21
N ASP A 162 19.50 12.79 -32.87
CA ASP A 162 19.00 14.01 -32.23
C ASP A 162 20.06 15.13 -32.26
N PRO A 163 19.75 16.32 -32.82
CA PRO A 163 20.69 17.45 -32.86
C PRO A 163 21.18 17.90 -31.48
N ILE A 164 20.38 17.76 -30.42
CA ILE A 164 20.76 18.15 -29.06
C ILE A 164 21.84 17.19 -28.53
N PHE A 165 21.60 15.87 -28.58
CA PHE A 165 22.60 14.89 -28.13
C PHE A 165 23.89 14.99 -28.94
N SER A 166 23.78 15.10 -30.27
CA SER A 166 24.93 15.33 -31.16
C SER A 166 25.71 16.60 -30.80
N SER A 167 25.04 17.74 -30.57
CA SER A 167 25.70 19.00 -30.21
C SER A 167 26.39 18.98 -28.84
N CYS A 168 25.88 18.16 -27.91
CA CYS A 168 26.49 17.91 -26.61
C CYS A 168 27.58 16.83 -26.63
N GLY A 169 27.88 16.20 -27.78
CA GLY A 169 28.82 15.08 -27.88
C GLY A 169 28.35 13.79 -27.21
N ILE A 170 27.05 13.68 -26.90
CA ILE A 170 26.44 12.52 -26.24
C ILE A 170 26.06 11.48 -27.29
N LYS A 171 26.33 10.22 -27.00
CA LYS A 171 25.88 9.05 -27.77
C LYS A 171 25.21 8.05 -26.84
N ILE A 172 24.19 7.34 -27.32
CA ILE A 172 23.40 6.42 -26.49
C ILE A 172 23.47 5.01 -27.08
N ASP A 173 24.08 4.07 -26.34
CA ASP A 173 24.14 2.68 -26.77
C ASP A 173 22.73 2.10 -26.96
N SER A 174 22.55 1.40 -28.08
CA SER A 174 21.31 0.70 -28.44
C SER A 174 21.17 -0.67 -27.75
N GLN A 175 22.23 -1.16 -27.12
CA GLN A 175 22.28 -2.41 -26.37
C GLN A 175 22.02 -2.19 -24.88
N LEU A 176 21.61 -3.25 -24.18
CA LEU A 176 21.50 -3.22 -22.73
C LEU A 176 22.88 -3.47 -22.09
N THR A 177 23.23 -2.66 -21.09
CA THR A 177 24.45 -2.80 -20.30
C THR A 177 24.55 -4.22 -19.73
N ARG A 178 25.62 -4.94 -20.10
CA ARG A 178 25.96 -6.21 -19.46
C ARG A 178 26.57 -5.95 -18.09
N VAL A 179 26.13 -6.71 -17.10
CA VAL A 179 26.63 -6.67 -15.72
C VAL A 179 26.81 -8.09 -15.21
N GLU A 180 27.83 -8.31 -14.39
CA GLU A 180 27.96 -9.56 -13.65
C GLU A 180 27.07 -9.50 -12.40
N GLY A 181 26.48 -10.64 -12.06
CA GLY A 181 25.58 -10.78 -10.91
C GLY A 181 25.81 -12.11 -10.21
N ARG A 182 25.87 -12.07 -8.89
CA ARG A 182 26.13 -13.23 -8.03
C ARG A 182 24.81 -13.79 -7.54
N VAL A 183 24.65 -15.11 -7.46
CA VAL A 183 23.44 -15.72 -6.88
C VAL A 183 23.78 -16.27 -5.51
N LEU A 184 23.34 -15.57 -4.46
CA LEU A 184 23.56 -15.96 -3.08
C LEU A 184 22.72 -17.18 -2.70
N SER A 185 23.32 -18.09 -1.93
CA SER A 185 22.64 -19.26 -1.38
C SER A 185 21.49 -18.85 -0.46
N ALA A 186 20.35 -19.53 -0.58
CA ALA A 186 19.23 -19.32 0.33
C ALA A 186 19.60 -19.73 1.78
N PRO A 187 19.17 -18.99 2.81
CA PRO A 187 19.42 -19.36 4.20
C PRO A 187 18.74 -20.68 4.54
N MET A 188 19.40 -21.50 5.36
CA MET A 188 18.80 -22.70 5.95
C MET A 188 17.78 -22.28 7.01
N LEU A 189 16.53 -22.71 6.88
CA LEU A 189 15.47 -22.40 7.84
C LEU A 189 15.31 -23.57 8.82
N VAL A 190 15.26 -23.28 10.12
CA VAL A 190 14.99 -24.29 11.15
C VAL A 190 13.51 -24.29 11.52
N VAL A 191 12.91 -25.47 11.63
CA VAL A 191 11.49 -25.67 11.98
C VAL A 191 11.34 -26.50 13.26
N GLY A 192 10.12 -26.91 13.60
CA GLY A 192 9.84 -27.68 14.83
C GLY A 192 10.69 -28.95 14.96
N ASN A 193 11.03 -29.29 16.20
CA ASN A 193 11.97 -30.36 16.55
C ASN A 193 13.40 -30.14 15.99
N SER A 194 13.81 -28.88 15.79
CA SER A 194 15.12 -28.49 15.25
C SER A 194 15.46 -29.12 13.89
N GLN A 195 14.44 -29.30 13.03
CA GLN A 195 14.60 -29.88 11.70
C GLN A 195 14.94 -28.81 10.66
N ASP A 196 15.80 -29.14 9.70
CA ASP A 196 16.15 -28.25 8.60
C ASP A 196 15.07 -28.20 7.50
N CYS A 197 14.89 -27.02 6.94
CA CYS A 197 13.92 -26.72 5.90
C CYS A 197 14.61 -25.90 4.81
N VAL A 198 15.37 -26.59 3.95
CA VAL A 198 16.11 -26.00 2.83
C VAL A 198 15.13 -25.34 1.84
N PRO A 199 15.25 -24.02 1.56
CA PRO A 199 14.46 -23.37 0.52
C PRO A 199 14.98 -23.70 -0.88
N PHE A 200 14.07 -23.82 -1.84
CA PHE A 200 14.39 -23.99 -3.27
C PHE A 200 13.79 -22.84 -4.08
N LYS A 201 14.63 -22.15 -4.88
CA LYS A 201 14.24 -21.00 -5.72
C LYS A 201 13.36 -19.97 -4.97
N GLY A 202 13.78 -19.57 -3.76
CA GLY A 202 13.06 -18.59 -2.94
C GLY A 202 11.73 -19.08 -2.35
N ARG A 203 11.52 -20.41 -2.25
CA ARG A 203 10.29 -21.01 -1.69
C ARG A 203 10.61 -22.20 -0.79
N TRP A 204 9.75 -22.44 0.20
CA TRP A 204 9.77 -23.63 1.03
C TRP A 204 8.34 -24.11 1.29
N ASN A 205 8.17 -25.22 2.02
CA ASN A 205 6.87 -25.70 2.48
C ASN A 205 6.96 -26.20 3.93
N TYR A 206 5.82 -26.11 4.64
CA TYR A 206 5.60 -26.72 5.96
C TYR A 206 4.75 -28.00 5.87
N ASN A 207 4.76 -28.69 4.71
CA ASN A 207 4.06 -29.96 4.60
C ASN A 207 4.80 -30.98 5.49
N ASN A 208 4.03 -31.69 6.32
CA ASN A 208 4.52 -32.65 7.32
C ASN A 208 5.52 -32.09 8.36
N LYS A 209 5.64 -30.75 8.49
CA LYS A 209 6.52 -30.07 9.46
C LYS A 209 5.71 -29.32 10.52
N LYS A 210 6.27 -29.23 11.74
CA LYS A 210 5.76 -28.43 12.85
C LYS A 210 6.38 -27.03 12.87
N LEU A 211 5.74 -26.08 13.56
CA LEU A 211 6.33 -24.78 13.87
C LEU A 211 7.50 -24.93 14.85
N PHE A 212 8.46 -24.00 14.79
CA PHE A 212 9.64 -24.00 15.68
C PHE A 212 9.25 -23.91 17.16
N GLU A 213 8.39 -22.95 17.49
CA GLU A 213 7.84 -22.72 18.82
C GLU A 213 6.30 -22.75 18.71
N PRO A 214 5.66 -23.93 18.84
CA PRO A 214 4.21 -24.04 18.76
C PRO A 214 3.54 -23.55 20.05
N VAL A 215 2.46 -22.78 19.91
CA VAL A 215 1.64 -22.32 21.04
C VAL A 215 0.52 -23.31 21.38
N ARG A 216 -0.02 -23.19 22.59
CA ARG A 216 -1.28 -23.81 23.01
C ARG A 216 -2.36 -22.73 23.05
N ILE A 217 -3.55 -23.03 22.54
CA ILE A 217 -4.71 -22.14 22.47
C ILE A 217 -5.88 -22.85 23.15
N GLU A 218 -6.28 -22.36 24.30
CA GLU A 218 -7.35 -22.94 25.13
C GLU A 218 -8.61 -22.09 25.04
N ARG A 219 -8.49 -20.78 25.25
CA ARG A 219 -9.63 -19.86 25.36
C ARG A 219 -9.83 -19.08 24.07
N TRP A 220 -10.65 -19.63 23.17
CA TRP A 220 -10.96 -18.99 21.89
C TRP A 220 -12.43 -19.17 21.48
N ALA A 221 -12.88 -18.34 20.55
CA ALA A 221 -14.23 -18.40 19.98
C ALA A 221 -14.24 -18.06 18.47
N ILE A 222 -15.32 -18.42 17.79
CA ILE A 222 -15.59 -18.06 16.39
C ILE A 222 -16.72 -17.02 16.34
N VAL A 223 -16.57 -16.00 15.51
CA VAL A 223 -17.49 -14.85 15.42
C VAL A 223 -17.87 -14.63 13.96
N ASN A 224 -19.09 -15.03 13.56
CA ASN A 224 -19.53 -15.01 12.17
C ASN A 224 -20.33 -13.74 11.85
N PHE A 225 -19.74 -12.85 11.05
CA PHE A 225 -20.39 -11.63 10.55
C PHE A 225 -21.21 -11.92 9.28
N SER A 226 -22.14 -12.87 9.40
CA SER A 226 -23.06 -13.31 8.34
C SER A 226 -22.40 -13.88 7.09
N ALA A 227 -21.21 -14.46 7.20
CA ALA A 227 -20.64 -15.27 6.13
C ALA A 227 -21.45 -16.59 5.97
N ARG A 228 -21.57 -17.07 4.73
CA ARG A 228 -22.21 -18.36 4.42
C ARG A 228 -21.21 -19.49 4.65
N CYS A 229 -21.05 -19.91 5.90
CA CYS A 229 -20.07 -20.92 6.30
C CYS A 229 -20.56 -21.83 7.43
N ASP A 230 -20.03 -23.04 7.48
CA ASP A 230 -20.15 -23.95 8.63
C ASP A 230 -19.02 -23.65 9.63
N MET A 231 -19.35 -22.98 10.74
CA MET A 231 -18.40 -22.67 11.82
C MET A 231 -17.85 -23.92 12.50
N SER A 232 -18.66 -24.97 12.66
CA SER A 232 -18.28 -26.22 13.32
C SER A 232 -17.26 -27.00 12.49
N ARG A 233 -17.41 -26.99 11.16
CA ARG A 233 -16.39 -27.48 10.24
C ARG A 233 -15.15 -26.59 10.26
N ILE A 234 -15.28 -25.27 10.14
CA ILE A 234 -14.12 -24.35 10.19
C ILE A 234 -13.31 -24.56 11.48
N SER A 235 -13.96 -24.74 12.63
CA SER A 235 -13.33 -25.08 13.90
C SER A 235 -12.52 -26.38 13.81
N ARG A 236 -13.16 -27.46 13.35
CA ARG A 236 -12.55 -28.79 13.23
C ARG A 236 -11.35 -28.80 12.27
N GLU A 237 -11.46 -28.13 11.13
CA GLU A 237 -10.37 -27.99 10.16
C GLU A 237 -9.21 -27.15 10.74
N LEU A 238 -9.50 -26.09 11.51
CA LEU A 238 -8.48 -25.28 12.18
C LEU A 238 -7.75 -26.06 13.28
N ILE A 239 -8.48 -26.79 14.14
CA ILE A 239 -7.90 -27.65 15.17
C ILE A 239 -7.04 -28.75 14.54
N ASN A 240 -7.53 -29.41 13.49
CA ASN A 240 -6.76 -30.43 12.77
C ASN A 240 -5.50 -29.83 12.13
N CYS A 241 -5.62 -28.69 11.44
CA CYS A 241 -4.49 -27.99 10.83
C CYS A 241 -3.44 -27.61 11.89
N GLY A 242 -3.87 -26.97 12.99
CA GLY A 242 -3.03 -26.62 14.13
C GLY A 242 -2.27 -27.82 14.68
N ARG A 243 -2.97 -28.94 14.93
CA ARG A 243 -2.38 -30.20 15.40
C ARG A 243 -1.30 -30.72 14.45
N THR A 244 -1.49 -30.66 13.13
CA THR A 244 -0.42 -31.04 12.16
C THR A 244 0.80 -30.11 12.21
N LYS A 245 0.65 -28.87 12.69
CA LYS A 245 1.74 -27.90 12.88
C LYS A 245 2.30 -27.87 14.31
N GLY A 246 1.79 -28.73 15.19
CA GLY A 246 2.18 -28.81 16.61
C GLY A 246 1.43 -27.84 17.52
N ILE A 247 0.61 -26.93 16.99
CA ILE A 247 -0.26 -26.06 17.79
C ILE A 247 -1.34 -26.93 18.43
N ILE A 248 -1.47 -26.87 19.75
CA ILE A 248 -2.56 -27.56 20.46
C ILE A 248 -3.71 -26.57 20.61
N ILE A 249 -4.80 -26.79 19.88
CA ILE A 249 -6.01 -25.95 19.91
C ILE A 249 -7.13 -26.78 20.53
N GLU A 250 -7.70 -26.31 21.64
CA GLU A 250 -8.86 -26.94 22.28
C GLU A 250 -10.17 -26.62 21.53
N GLY A 251 -11.30 -27.14 22.01
CA GLY A 251 -12.61 -26.75 21.47
C GLY A 251 -12.89 -25.25 21.68
N PRO A 252 -13.52 -24.55 20.73
CA PRO A 252 -13.91 -23.15 20.93
C PRO A 252 -15.00 -23.07 22.02
N TYR A 253 -14.85 -22.12 22.95
CA TYR A 253 -15.83 -21.89 24.01
C TYR A 253 -17.17 -21.36 23.49
N SER A 254 -17.17 -20.66 22.34
CA SER A 254 -18.39 -20.13 21.74
C SER A 254 -18.29 -20.04 20.22
N LEU A 255 -19.45 -20.24 19.57
CA LEU A 255 -19.69 -19.98 18.16
C LEU A 255 -20.78 -18.91 18.09
N VAL A 256 -20.41 -17.68 17.72
CA VAL A 256 -21.30 -16.50 17.82
C VAL A 256 -21.73 -16.07 16.42
N ASP A 257 -23.01 -16.25 16.09
CA ASP A 257 -23.62 -15.75 14.87
C ASP A 257 -24.21 -14.33 15.03
N GLU A 258 -24.09 -13.55 13.95
CA GLU A 258 -24.69 -12.24 13.82
C GLU A 258 -26.19 -12.31 13.54
N ASP A 259 -26.97 -11.52 14.28
CA ASP A 259 -28.43 -11.49 14.14
C ASP A 259 -28.82 -10.98 12.75
N ASN A 260 -29.74 -11.69 12.08
CA ASN A 260 -30.23 -11.30 10.75
C ASN A 260 -30.74 -9.84 10.69
N GLN A 261 -31.22 -9.30 11.82
CA GLN A 261 -31.67 -7.92 11.97
C GLN A 261 -30.50 -6.91 12.03
N ALA A 262 -29.39 -7.26 12.69
CA ALA A 262 -28.23 -6.40 12.87
C ALA A 262 -27.49 -6.10 11.56
N ARG A 263 -27.65 -6.93 10.53
CA ARG A 263 -27.06 -6.77 9.18
C ARG A 263 -27.25 -5.39 8.55
N ARG A 264 -28.35 -4.69 8.90
CA ARG A 264 -28.69 -3.34 8.38
C ARG A 264 -28.09 -2.19 9.21
N CYS A 265 -27.54 -2.47 10.39
CA CYS A 265 -26.89 -1.47 11.23
C CYS A 265 -25.49 -1.11 10.72
N ALA A 266 -24.96 0.03 11.18
CA ALA A 266 -23.58 0.43 10.92
C ALA A 266 -22.57 -0.64 11.39
N PRO A 267 -21.40 -0.81 10.72
CA PRO A 267 -20.43 -1.84 11.08
C PRO A 267 -19.95 -1.79 12.54
N ILE A 268 -19.85 -0.60 13.13
CA ILE A 268 -19.44 -0.43 14.53
C ILE A 268 -20.48 -1.06 15.49
N VAL A 269 -21.76 -0.71 15.36
CA VAL A 269 -22.88 -1.28 16.13
C VAL A 269 -23.00 -2.80 15.96
N ARG A 270 -22.64 -3.32 14.79
CA ARG A 270 -22.58 -4.77 14.53
C ARG A 270 -21.43 -5.42 15.30
N VAL A 271 -20.23 -4.84 15.28
CA VAL A 271 -19.08 -5.33 16.04
C VAL A 271 -19.32 -5.25 17.55
N GLU A 272 -19.86 -4.14 18.06
CA GLU A 272 -20.16 -3.96 19.50
C GLU A 272 -21.12 -5.03 20.02
N ARG A 273 -22.25 -5.24 19.34
CA ARG A 273 -23.23 -6.29 19.73
C ARG A 273 -22.63 -7.70 19.71
N MET A 274 -21.77 -7.98 18.74
CA MET A 274 -21.05 -9.26 18.67
C MET A 274 -19.98 -9.38 19.75
N PHE A 275 -19.34 -8.28 20.15
CA PHE A 275 -18.34 -8.26 21.21
C PHE A 275 -18.97 -8.46 22.60
N GLU A 276 -20.13 -7.86 22.89
CA GLU A 276 -20.87 -8.15 24.13
C GLU A 276 -21.37 -9.60 24.19
N LYS A 277 -21.86 -10.16 23.06
CA LYS A 277 -22.15 -11.61 22.94
C LYS A 277 -20.91 -12.47 23.23
N VAL A 278 -19.73 -12.09 22.74
CA VAL A 278 -18.46 -12.79 23.00
C VAL A 278 -18.06 -12.69 24.47
N LYS A 279 -18.18 -11.52 25.11
CA LYS A 279 -17.92 -11.37 26.56
C LYS A 279 -18.84 -12.25 27.40
N ALA A 280 -20.14 -12.23 27.13
CA ALA A 280 -21.13 -13.00 27.88
C ALA A 280 -20.91 -14.52 27.80
N ASN A 281 -20.31 -15.01 26.71
CA ASN A 281 -20.08 -16.43 26.44
C ASN A 281 -18.64 -16.89 26.73
N LEU A 282 -17.78 -16.07 27.34
CA LEU A 282 -16.40 -16.42 27.66
C LEU A 282 -16.09 -16.24 29.17
N PRO A 283 -15.36 -17.16 29.80
CA PRO A 283 -14.99 -17.06 31.22
C PRO A 283 -13.86 -16.03 31.50
N GLY A 284 -13.44 -15.26 30.50
CA GLY A 284 -12.32 -14.33 30.57
C GLY A 284 -11.87 -13.87 29.17
N PRO A 285 -10.80 -13.05 29.07
CA PRO A 285 -10.30 -12.59 27.79
C PRO A 285 -9.82 -13.77 26.92
N PRO A 286 -10.22 -13.83 25.63
CA PRO A 286 -9.78 -14.88 24.72
C PRO A 286 -8.33 -14.67 24.27
N GLU A 287 -7.62 -15.77 24.09
CA GLU A 287 -6.28 -15.84 23.47
C GLU A 287 -6.36 -15.65 21.95
N PHE A 288 -7.51 -16.00 21.36
CA PHE A 288 -7.76 -15.92 19.91
C PHE A 288 -9.25 -15.74 19.62
N LEU A 289 -9.58 -14.96 18.58
CA LEU A 289 -10.94 -14.83 18.04
C LEU A 289 -10.91 -15.00 16.53
N LEU A 290 -11.63 -16.01 16.02
CA LEU A 290 -11.77 -16.23 14.58
C LEU A 290 -12.99 -15.46 14.06
N CYS A 291 -12.79 -14.20 13.71
CA CYS A 291 -13.80 -13.40 13.03
C CYS A 291 -13.97 -13.86 11.57
N VAL A 292 -15.06 -14.58 11.27
CA VAL A 292 -15.39 -14.99 9.91
C VAL A 292 -16.10 -13.83 9.20
N LEU A 293 -15.32 -13.14 8.37
CA LEU A 293 -15.79 -12.06 7.50
C LEU A 293 -16.07 -12.61 6.09
N PRO A 294 -16.95 -11.96 5.30
CA PRO A 294 -17.13 -12.31 3.88
C PRO A 294 -15.91 -12.00 2.98
N GLU A 295 -14.89 -11.28 3.47
CA GLU A 295 -13.65 -10.95 2.73
C GLU A 295 -12.38 -11.19 3.59
N ARG A 296 -11.19 -11.36 2.97
CA ARG A 296 -9.98 -11.93 3.62
C ARG A 296 -8.73 -11.02 3.63
N LYS A 297 -8.01 -10.99 4.77
CA LYS A 297 -6.55 -10.71 4.94
C LYS A 297 -6.03 -11.46 6.21
N ASN A 298 -4.77 -11.94 6.29
CA ASN A 298 -4.22 -12.66 7.49
C ASN A 298 -2.68 -12.86 7.53
N CYS A 299 -2.12 -13.24 8.69
CA CYS A 299 -0.66 -13.15 9.07
C CYS A 299 -0.05 -14.48 9.67
N ASP A 300 1.13 -14.62 10.35
CA ASP A 300 2.08 -13.63 10.94
C ASP A 300 3.64 -13.93 11.05
N ILE A 301 4.21 -14.61 12.09
CA ILE A 301 5.67 -14.52 12.55
C ILE A 301 6.30 -15.84 13.18
N TYR A 302 7.62 -16.24 13.09
CA TYR A 302 8.83 -16.21 14.03
C TYR A 302 10.02 -17.14 13.50
N VAL A 303 11.37 -17.23 13.80
CA VAL A 303 12.32 -17.22 15.00
C VAL A 303 13.87 -16.95 14.59
N ILE A 304 14.90 -16.94 15.50
CA ILE A 304 16.45 -17.11 15.37
C ILE A 304 17.36 -15.85 15.05
N ASN A 305 18.70 -15.63 15.32
CA ASN A 305 19.68 -15.83 16.48
C ASN A 305 21.17 -15.22 16.29
N LYS A 306 21.76 -14.22 17.07
CA LYS A 306 23.15 -14.25 17.75
C LYS A 306 23.90 -13.05 18.49
N ILE A 307 23.90 -11.74 18.15
CA ILE A 307 24.55 -10.61 18.94
C ILE A 307 23.51 -9.55 19.34
N PRO A 308 23.48 -8.93 20.55
CA PRO A 308 22.41 -8.00 21.02
C PRO A 308 22.09 -6.83 20.09
N THR A 309 21.23 -7.10 19.12
CA THR A 309 20.92 -6.23 17.98
C THR A 309 19.41 -6.05 17.88
N ILE A 310 18.96 -4.81 17.79
CA ILE A 310 17.59 -4.49 17.38
C ILE A 310 17.57 -4.15 15.90
N ILE A 311 16.67 -4.80 15.16
CA ILE A 311 16.39 -4.50 13.76
C ILE A 311 15.12 -3.66 13.72
N LEU A 312 15.23 -2.45 13.20
CA LEU A 312 14.14 -1.50 13.02
C LEU A 312 13.68 -1.53 11.56
N GLY A 313 12.37 -1.64 11.35
CA GLY A 313 11.72 -1.46 10.05
C GLY A 313 10.87 -0.20 10.05
N MET A 314 11.03 0.68 9.06
CA MET A 314 10.37 1.99 9.04
C MET A 314 9.60 2.21 7.73
N ASP A 315 8.33 2.61 7.83
CA ASP A 315 7.45 2.96 6.69
C ASP A 315 6.48 4.08 7.07
N VAL A 316 6.19 4.98 6.12
CA VAL A 316 5.20 6.06 6.28
C VAL A 316 4.11 5.93 5.21
N SER A 317 2.87 5.77 5.65
CA SER A 317 1.70 5.63 4.77
C SER A 317 0.89 6.92 4.71
N HIS A 318 0.73 7.47 3.49
CA HIS A 318 -0.11 8.63 3.25
C HIS A 318 -1.56 8.28 2.85
N GLY A 319 -2.44 9.29 2.90
CA GLY A 319 -3.80 9.21 2.37
C GLY A 319 -3.85 8.97 0.85
N SER A 320 -4.99 8.43 0.38
CA SER A 320 -5.19 8.10 -1.04
C SER A 320 -5.02 9.33 -1.96
N PRO A 321 -4.39 9.19 -3.15
CA PRO A 321 -4.09 10.31 -4.04
C PRO A 321 -5.28 11.23 -4.33
N GLY A 322 -5.13 12.51 -3.97
CA GLY A 322 -6.17 13.54 -4.14
C GLY A 322 -7.03 13.80 -2.89
N ARG A 323 -6.80 13.11 -1.78
CA ARG A 323 -7.06 13.62 -0.43
C ARG A 323 -5.82 14.35 0.11
N SER A 324 -6.02 15.37 0.92
CA SER A 324 -4.97 16.25 1.52
C SER A 324 -5.23 16.57 3.00
N ASP A 325 -6.32 16.03 3.50
CA ASP A 325 -6.97 16.09 4.81
C ASP A 325 -6.55 14.91 5.69
N ILE A 326 -6.33 13.72 5.10
CA ILE A 326 -5.88 12.54 5.84
C ILE A 326 -4.44 12.74 6.36
N PRO A 327 -4.16 12.52 7.66
CA PRO A 327 -2.82 12.55 8.23
C PRO A 327 -1.94 11.42 7.68
N SER A 328 -0.63 11.63 7.72
CA SER A 328 0.32 10.53 7.46
C SER A 328 0.38 9.61 8.67
N ILE A 329 0.67 8.34 8.44
CA ILE A 329 0.84 7.35 9.51
C ILE A 329 2.26 6.82 9.43
N ALA A 330 3.05 7.17 10.44
CA ALA A 330 4.39 6.63 10.64
C ALA A 330 4.29 5.34 11.45
N ALA A 331 4.91 4.27 10.96
CA ALA A 331 5.04 3.01 11.68
C ALA A 331 6.50 2.60 11.75
N VAL A 332 6.95 2.27 12.96
CA VAL A 332 8.23 1.61 13.19
C VAL A 332 7.95 0.25 13.82
N VAL A 333 8.58 -0.78 13.28
CA VAL A 333 8.66 -2.08 13.96
C VAL A 333 10.05 -2.25 14.54
N GLY A 334 10.13 -2.77 15.77
CA GLY A 334 11.38 -3.19 16.39
C GLY A 334 11.39 -4.69 16.60
N SER A 335 12.47 -5.36 16.24
CA SER A 335 12.66 -6.77 16.59
C SER A 335 12.68 -6.92 18.11
N ARG A 336 12.02 -7.95 18.64
CA ARG A 336 11.90 -8.25 20.08
C ARG A 336 12.34 -9.68 20.36
N CYS A 337 12.43 -10.06 21.63
CA CYS A 337 12.87 -11.38 22.06
C CYS A 337 14.23 -11.74 21.42
N TRP A 338 15.25 -10.90 21.60
CA TRP A 338 16.59 -11.24 21.16
C TRP A 338 17.00 -12.59 21.76
N PRO A 339 17.56 -13.53 20.97
CA PRO A 339 18.28 -13.28 19.72
C PRO A 339 17.46 -13.41 18.42
N LEU A 340 16.14 -13.47 18.49
CA LEU A 340 15.26 -13.94 17.42
C LEU A 340 14.85 -12.80 16.43
N ILE A 341 15.54 -12.67 15.28
CA ILE A 341 15.42 -11.59 14.25
C ILE A 341 14.04 -11.47 13.55
N SER A 342 13.08 -12.23 14.03
CA SER A 342 11.76 -12.40 13.43
C SER A 342 10.64 -11.83 14.28
N ARG A 343 10.71 -11.86 15.62
CA ARG A 343 9.59 -11.37 16.44
C ARG A 343 9.63 -9.84 16.32
N TYR A 344 8.54 -9.18 15.93
CA TYR A 344 8.48 -7.72 15.85
C TYR A 344 7.37 -7.18 16.76
N ARG A 345 7.62 -6.04 17.41
CA ARG A 345 6.59 -5.14 17.95
C ARG A 345 6.43 -3.98 16.98
N ALA A 346 5.20 -3.65 16.62
CA ALA A 346 4.90 -2.39 15.94
C ALA A 346 4.57 -1.30 16.95
N SER A 347 5.04 -0.08 16.68
CA SER A 347 4.54 1.14 17.29
C SER A 347 4.27 2.17 16.18
N VAL A 348 3.17 2.89 16.32
CA VAL A 348 2.57 3.70 15.25
C VAL A 348 2.16 5.05 15.82
N ARG A 349 2.33 6.12 15.04
CA ARG A 349 1.86 7.47 15.36
C ARG A 349 1.27 8.14 14.11
N THR A 350 0.36 9.07 14.31
CA THR A 350 -0.15 9.98 13.26
C THR A 350 0.71 11.23 13.20
N GLN A 351 0.97 11.73 12.00
CA GLN A 351 1.70 12.98 11.75
C GLN A 351 1.09 13.77 10.57
N SER A 352 1.64 14.94 10.27
CA SER A 352 1.07 15.88 9.31
C SER A 352 0.89 15.26 7.90
N PRO A 353 -0.16 15.64 7.13
CA PRO A 353 -0.40 15.11 5.79
C PRO A 353 0.79 15.30 4.84
N LYS A 354 1.30 14.20 4.27
CA LYS A 354 2.45 14.14 3.33
C LYS A 354 3.81 14.55 3.93
N VAL A 355 3.99 14.42 5.24
CA VAL A 355 5.33 14.43 5.85
C VAL A 355 5.87 13.00 5.83
N GLU A 356 6.99 12.82 5.14
CA GLU A 356 7.69 11.54 4.93
C GLU A 356 8.62 11.18 6.12
N MET A 357 9.26 12.17 6.74
CA MET A 357 10.13 12.00 7.92
C MET A 357 9.32 11.66 9.17
N ILE A 358 9.81 10.82 10.08
CA ILE A 358 9.05 10.48 11.30
C ILE A 358 9.29 11.50 12.42
N ASP A 359 8.28 12.36 12.67
CA ASP A 359 8.30 13.47 13.63
C ASP A 359 8.29 13.03 15.12
N SER A 360 8.23 11.72 15.39
CA SER A 360 7.92 11.16 16.73
C SER A 360 8.75 9.94 17.12
N LEU A 361 9.96 9.80 16.54
CA LEU A 361 10.91 8.77 16.95
C LEU A 361 11.42 9.05 18.38
N PHE A 362 11.69 10.32 18.68
CA PHE A 362 11.99 10.86 20.01
C PHE A 362 11.06 12.05 20.30
N LYS A 363 10.34 11.99 21.40
CA LYS A 363 9.34 12.98 21.83
C LYS A 363 9.53 13.27 23.33
N PRO A 364 10.41 14.21 23.70
CA PRO A 364 10.65 14.54 25.09
C PRO A 364 9.41 15.19 25.73
N LEU A 365 9.18 14.87 27.00
CA LEU A 365 8.16 15.46 27.87
C LEU A 365 8.81 16.36 28.92
N ASP A 366 8.04 17.31 29.46
CA ASP A 366 8.50 18.27 30.49
C ASP A 366 9.03 17.60 31.77
N ASN A 367 8.65 16.34 32.02
CA ASN A 367 9.13 15.53 33.14
C ASN A 367 10.47 14.79 32.86
N GLY A 368 11.17 15.12 31.77
CA GLY A 368 12.45 14.55 31.37
C GLY A 368 12.39 13.15 30.75
N LYS A 369 11.21 12.53 30.67
CA LYS A 369 11.01 11.24 29.99
C LYS A 369 10.71 11.47 28.51
N ASP A 370 11.04 10.47 27.70
CA ASP A 370 10.63 10.37 26.30
C ASP A 370 9.31 9.58 26.15
N ASP A 371 8.48 9.95 25.17
CA ASP A 371 7.21 9.33 24.73
C ASP A 371 7.28 8.86 23.25
N GLY A 372 8.47 8.96 22.67
CA GLY A 372 8.77 8.61 21.29
C GLY A 372 8.69 7.11 21.01
N ILE A 373 8.48 6.79 19.74
CA ILE A 373 8.35 5.43 19.22
C ILE A 373 9.57 4.57 19.59
N ILE A 374 10.77 5.14 19.54
CA ILE A 374 12.01 4.38 19.69
C ILE A 374 12.20 3.88 21.13
N ARG A 375 11.90 4.71 22.14
CA ARG A 375 11.88 4.26 23.54
C ARG A 375 10.89 3.13 23.76
N GLU A 376 9.70 3.20 23.17
CA GLU A 376 8.69 2.14 23.30
C GLU A 376 9.23 0.78 22.82
N LEU A 377 9.93 0.79 21.67
CA LEU A 377 10.55 -0.40 21.08
C LEU A 377 11.80 -0.86 21.84
N LEU A 378 12.64 0.06 22.33
CA LEU A 378 13.83 -0.27 23.13
C LEU A 378 13.48 -0.84 24.51
N LEU A 379 12.39 -0.38 25.15
CA LEU A 379 11.88 -0.96 26.39
C LEU A 379 11.28 -2.36 26.17
N ASP A 380 10.57 -2.56 25.06
CA ASP A 380 10.06 -3.89 24.67
C ASP A 380 11.20 -4.87 24.33
N PHE A 381 12.25 -4.39 23.64
CA PHE A 381 13.49 -5.14 23.44
C PHE A 381 14.11 -5.52 24.78
N TYR A 382 14.38 -4.56 25.66
CA TYR A 382 15.03 -4.78 26.95
C TYR A 382 14.29 -5.83 27.81
N THR A 383 12.98 -5.67 27.96
CA THR A 383 12.14 -6.61 28.73
C THR A 383 12.07 -8.01 28.13
N THR A 384 12.17 -8.14 26.80
CA THR A 384 12.12 -9.45 26.12
C THR A 384 13.48 -10.10 25.88
N SER A 385 14.59 -9.36 26.03
CA SER A 385 15.93 -9.77 25.57
C SER A 385 16.90 -10.13 26.71
N GLN A 386 16.34 -10.61 27.82
CA GLN A 386 17.05 -10.90 29.08
C GLN A 386 17.70 -9.65 29.70
N GLN A 387 16.98 -8.52 29.72
CA GLN A 387 17.42 -7.25 30.34
C GLN A 387 18.74 -6.68 29.78
N ARG A 388 19.03 -6.95 28.50
CA ARG A 388 20.10 -6.25 27.75
C ARG A 388 19.53 -5.10 26.93
N LYS A 389 20.26 -3.98 26.91
CA LYS A 389 20.13 -2.95 25.86
C LYS A 389 20.69 -3.53 24.54
N PRO A 390 20.21 -3.08 23.37
CA PRO A 390 20.87 -3.43 22.11
C PRO A 390 22.20 -2.68 22.00
N GLU A 391 23.28 -3.42 21.73
CA GLU A 391 24.62 -2.89 21.44
C GLU A 391 24.75 -2.46 19.96
N GLN A 392 23.83 -2.95 19.11
CA GLN A 392 23.75 -2.69 17.69
C GLN A 392 22.32 -2.33 17.29
N ILE A 393 22.17 -1.34 16.40
CA ILE A 393 20.89 -0.99 15.76
C ILE A 393 21.05 -1.13 14.25
N ILE A 394 20.18 -1.89 13.61
CA ILE A 394 20.11 -1.98 12.14
C ILE A 394 18.77 -1.41 11.71
N MET A 395 18.78 -0.30 11.00
CA MET A 395 17.60 0.33 10.41
C MET A 395 17.47 -0.10 8.96
N ASP A 396 16.32 -0.61 8.55
CA ASP A 396 15.93 -0.72 7.15
C ASP A 396 14.65 0.09 6.93
N GLY A 397 14.72 1.13 6.09
CA GLY A 397 13.64 2.09 5.85
C GLY A 397 13.27 2.24 4.38
N VAL A 398 12.10 2.82 4.13
CA VAL A 398 11.66 3.22 2.78
C VAL A 398 11.75 4.74 2.64
N SER A 399 12.69 5.22 1.82
CA SER A 399 12.78 6.62 1.42
C SER A 399 13.29 6.70 -0.02
N GLU A 400 12.53 7.32 -0.93
CA GLU A 400 12.89 7.38 -2.35
C GLU A 400 13.73 8.62 -2.72
N SER A 401 13.94 9.57 -1.79
CA SER A 401 14.68 10.81 -2.09
C SER A 401 15.25 11.62 -0.89
N GLN A 402 15.30 11.10 0.34
CA GLN A 402 15.61 11.90 1.54
C GLN A 402 16.76 11.37 2.42
N PHE A 403 17.75 10.69 1.83
CA PHE A 403 18.87 10.06 2.55
C PHE A 403 19.55 10.97 3.60
N SER A 404 19.84 12.23 3.26
CA SER A 404 20.46 13.18 4.20
C SER A 404 19.54 13.59 5.36
N GLN A 405 18.22 13.53 5.20
CA GLN A 405 17.26 13.84 6.27
C GLN A 405 17.10 12.64 7.20
N VAL A 406 17.12 11.40 6.69
CA VAL A 406 17.18 10.18 7.51
C VAL A 406 18.40 10.22 8.43
N LEU A 407 19.60 10.48 7.88
CA LEU A 407 20.83 10.58 8.66
C LEU A 407 20.82 11.73 9.68
N ASN A 408 20.33 12.92 9.30
CA ASN A 408 20.42 14.11 10.15
C ASN A 408 19.28 14.24 11.17
N LEU A 409 18.12 13.58 10.97
CA LEU A 409 16.93 13.75 11.80
C LEU A 409 16.46 12.44 12.47
N GLU A 410 16.52 11.29 11.79
CA GLU A 410 15.98 10.04 12.34
C GLU A 410 17.02 9.30 13.18
N VAL A 411 18.27 9.23 12.69
CA VAL A 411 19.38 8.67 13.47
C VAL A 411 19.67 9.51 14.72
N ASP A 412 19.60 10.84 14.61
CA ASP A 412 19.71 11.78 15.74
C ASP A 412 18.61 11.56 16.80
N GLN A 413 17.35 11.46 16.39
CA GLN A 413 16.25 11.10 17.30
C GLN A 413 16.47 9.72 17.95
N ILE A 414 16.91 8.71 17.20
CA ILE A 414 17.18 7.36 17.72
C ILE A 414 18.29 7.38 18.78
N ILE A 415 19.36 8.14 18.54
CA ILE A 415 20.45 8.34 19.52
C ILE A 415 19.92 9.04 20.78
N LYS A 416 19.11 10.09 20.65
CA LYS A 416 18.49 10.80 21.79
C LYS A 416 17.56 9.91 22.61
N ALA A 417 16.73 9.09 21.97
CA ALA A 417 15.85 8.12 22.64
C ALA A 417 16.65 7.05 23.39
N TYR A 418 17.72 6.52 22.80
CA TYR A 418 18.61 5.57 23.47
C TYR A 418 19.33 6.20 24.68
N GLN A 419 19.84 7.43 24.53
CA GLN A 419 20.49 8.17 25.63
C GLN A 419 19.51 8.47 26.80
N ASN A 420 18.23 8.74 26.50
CA ASN A 420 17.19 8.92 27.52
C ASN A 420 16.90 7.64 28.34
N MET A 421 17.33 6.46 27.87
CA MET A 421 17.28 5.21 28.65
C MET A 421 18.50 5.01 29.59
N GLY A 422 19.22 6.08 29.91
CA GLY A 422 20.27 6.11 30.91
C GLY A 422 21.63 5.62 30.40
N GLN A 423 22.65 5.79 31.25
CA GLN A 423 24.06 5.71 30.86
C GLN A 423 24.49 4.33 30.31
N GLY A 424 25.58 4.36 29.55
CA GLY A 424 26.15 3.26 28.77
C GLY A 424 26.76 3.78 27.46
N PRO A 425 27.57 2.98 26.75
CA PRO A 425 28.05 3.36 25.42
C PRO A 425 26.87 3.49 24.43
N PRO A 426 26.95 4.39 23.44
CA PRO A 426 25.99 4.42 22.34
C PRO A 426 26.11 3.14 21.49
N PRO A 427 25.01 2.67 20.88
CA PRO A 427 25.05 1.48 20.05
C PRO A 427 25.70 1.79 18.70
N LYS A 428 26.28 0.77 18.06
CA LYS A 428 26.73 0.86 16.67
C LYS A 428 25.50 0.84 15.74
N ILE A 429 25.30 1.88 14.94
CA ILE A 429 24.15 2.00 14.04
C ILE A 429 24.54 1.66 12.60
N THR A 430 23.72 0.87 11.91
CA THR A 430 23.73 0.69 10.44
C THR A 430 22.40 1.17 9.88
N VAL A 431 22.44 1.94 8.79
CA VAL A 431 21.24 2.49 8.11
C VAL A 431 21.23 2.04 6.67
N ILE A 432 20.21 1.25 6.33
CA ILE A 432 19.92 0.73 5.01
C ILE A 432 18.60 1.35 4.53
N ILE A 433 18.51 1.69 3.24
CA ILE A 433 17.26 2.13 2.61
C ILE A 433 16.92 1.21 1.44
N ALA A 434 15.74 0.59 1.48
CA ALA A 434 15.27 -0.38 0.50
C ALA A 434 14.30 0.25 -0.52
N GLN A 435 14.84 0.84 -1.58
CA GLN A 435 14.05 1.43 -2.66
C GLN A 435 13.46 0.34 -3.59
N LYS A 436 12.17 0.05 -3.39
CA LYS A 436 11.41 -0.85 -4.28
C LYS A 436 10.89 -0.15 -5.54
N ASN A 437 10.72 1.17 -5.60
CA ASN A 437 10.27 1.86 -6.82
C ASN A 437 11.41 2.56 -7.55
N HIS A 438 11.89 1.91 -8.61
CA HIS A 438 12.94 2.39 -9.49
C HIS A 438 12.80 1.72 -10.87
N HIS A 439 13.50 2.27 -11.86
CA HIS A 439 13.34 1.90 -13.26
C HIS A 439 14.17 0.66 -13.66
N THR A 440 15.32 0.42 -13.02
CA THR A 440 16.25 -0.71 -13.23
C THR A 440 15.56 -2.07 -13.24
N LYS A 441 15.84 -2.90 -14.25
CA LYS A 441 15.41 -4.30 -14.33
C LYS A 441 16.61 -5.15 -14.70
N LEU A 442 16.72 -6.33 -14.09
CA LEU A 442 17.75 -7.31 -14.38
C LEU A 442 17.13 -8.44 -15.20
N PHE A 443 17.87 -8.90 -16.20
CA PHE A 443 17.49 -9.97 -17.11
C PHE A 443 18.64 -10.99 -17.16
N GLN A 444 18.32 -12.27 -17.39
CA GLN A 444 19.34 -13.23 -17.79
C GLN A 444 19.67 -13.02 -19.27
N ALA A 445 20.94 -13.16 -19.66
CA ALA A 445 21.35 -13.04 -21.06
C ALA A 445 20.82 -14.21 -21.90
N ASP A 446 21.04 -15.45 -21.42
CA ASP A 446 20.82 -16.68 -22.19
C ASP A 446 19.58 -17.48 -21.75
N ALA A 447 18.69 -16.88 -20.95
CA ALA A 447 17.48 -17.53 -20.45
C ALA A 447 16.23 -16.63 -20.60
N PRO A 448 15.03 -17.21 -20.82
CA PRO A 448 13.79 -16.44 -20.99
C PRO A 448 13.13 -16.04 -19.67
N ASP A 449 13.59 -16.58 -18.56
CA ASP A 449 13.04 -16.45 -17.22
C ASP A 449 13.52 -15.20 -16.47
N ASN A 450 12.96 -14.98 -15.28
CA ASN A 450 13.44 -13.97 -14.35
C ASN A 450 14.77 -14.40 -13.72
N VAL A 451 15.63 -13.41 -13.41
CA VAL A 451 16.85 -13.66 -12.64
C VAL A 451 16.56 -14.47 -11.36
N PRO A 452 17.43 -15.43 -10.98
CA PRO A 452 17.18 -16.31 -9.84
C PRO A 452 16.90 -15.57 -8.52
N ALA A 453 16.10 -16.19 -7.65
CA ALA A 453 15.97 -15.76 -6.27
C ALA A 453 17.35 -15.82 -5.58
N GLY A 454 17.78 -14.71 -4.97
CA GLY A 454 19.13 -14.54 -4.43
C GLY A 454 20.11 -13.82 -5.36
N THR A 455 19.71 -13.41 -6.58
CA THR A 455 20.57 -12.61 -7.46
C THR A 455 20.89 -11.25 -6.84
N VAL A 456 22.18 -10.91 -6.76
CA VAL A 456 22.73 -9.61 -6.34
C VAL A 456 23.54 -9.01 -7.50
N VAL A 457 23.44 -7.69 -7.68
CA VAL A 457 24.33 -6.89 -8.55
C VAL A 457 24.81 -5.68 -7.76
N ASP A 458 26.10 -5.67 -7.45
CA ASP A 458 26.83 -4.67 -6.66
C ASP A 458 28.01 -4.04 -7.43
N SER A 459 27.96 -4.11 -8.78
CA SER A 459 28.95 -3.51 -9.68
C SER A 459 28.31 -3.01 -10.97
N GLY A 460 29.02 -2.13 -11.70
CA GLY A 460 28.67 -1.64 -13.05
C GLY A 460 27.50 -0.64 -13.14
N ILE A 461 26.40 -0.89 -12.42
CA ILE A 461 25.15 -0.08 -12.45
C ILE A 461 24.75 0.50 -11.08
N VAL A 462 25.69 0.49 -10.13
CA VAL A 462 25.55 1.01 -8.76
C VAL A 462 26.29 2.35 -8.61
N HIS A 463 26.18 3.01 -7.47
CA HIS A 463 26.76 4.33 -7.25
C HIS A 463 28.30 4.26 -7.12
N PRO A 464 29.07 5.11 -7.84
CA PRO A 464 30.53 4.99 -7.92
C PRO A 464 31.31 5.41 -6.66
N LYS A 465 30.62 5.75 -5.55
CA LYS A 465 31.23 6.30 -4.31
C LYS A 465 30.50 5.95 -3.00
N GLN A 466 29.36 5.28 -3.06
CA GLN A 466 28.58 4.86 -1.89
C GLN A 466 28.36 3.36 -2.01
N TYR A 467 28.10 2.68 -0.91
CA TYR A 467 27.78 1.26 -0.99
C TYR A 467 26.27 1.08 -1.22
N ASP A 468 25.91 0.65 -2.43
CA ASP A 468 24.56 0.25 -2.80
C ASP A 468 24.59 -1.01 -3.68
N PHE A 469 23.49 -1.76 -3.68
CA PHE A 469 23.35 -2.99 -4.46
C PHE A 469 21.89 -3.28 -4.83
N TYR A 470 21.69 -3.96 -5.96
CA TYR A 470 20.39 -4.53 -6.33
C TYR A 470 20.29 -5.97 -5.85
N MET A 471 19.18 -6.36 -5.23
CA MET A 471 18.92 -7.76 -4.84
C MET A 471 17.54 -8.24 -5.27
N CYS A 472 17.47 -9.35 -5.99
CA CYS A 472 16.24 -10.09 -6.29
C CYS A 472 16.09 -11.27 -5.33
N ALA A 473 15.80 -10.98 -4.05
CA ALA A 473 15.67 -12.01 -3.01
C ALA A 473 14.54 -13.05 -3.26
N HIS A 474 13.55 -12.69 -4.08
CA HIS A 474 12.36 -13.49 -4.36
C HIS A 474 12.36 -14.05 -5.79
N ALA A 475 11.70 -15.19 -6.00
CA ALA A 475 11.36 -15.65 -7.33
C ALA A 475 10.11 -14.93 -7.85
N GLY A 476 10.20 -14.29 -9.02
CA GLY A 476 9.07 -13.64 -9.70
C GLY A 476 8.31 -14.61 -10.61
N PRO A 477 7.12 -15.12 -10.25
CA PRO A 477 6.35 -16.04 -11.09
C PRO A 477 5.54 -15.34 -12.18
N ILE A 478 5.45 -14.00 -12.16
CA ILE A 478 4.50 -13.22 -12.93
C ILE A 478 5.20 -11.95 -13.43
N GLY A 479 5.25 -11.79 -14.75
CA GLY A 479 5.87 -10.63 -15.40
C GLY A 479 7.39 -10.61 -15.25
N THR A 480 7.97 -9.41 -15.29
CA THR A 480 9.40 -9.19 -15.05
C THR A 480 9.62 -8.85 -13.58
N SER A 481 10.52 -9.56 -12.91
CA SER A 481 10.98 -9.28 -11.55
C SER A 481 11.46 -7.84 -11.42
N ARG A 482 11.29 -7.29 -10.23
CA ARG A 482 11.97 -6.07 -9.82
C ARG A 482 12.89 -6.44 -8.65
N PRO A 483 14.23 -6.39 -8.79
CA PRO A 483 15.10 -6.42 -7.62
C PRO A 483 14.77 -5.21 -6.75
N THR A 484 15.07 -5.25 -5.45
CA THR A 484 15.05 -4.05 -4.62
C THR A 484 16.44 -3.44 -4.63
N HIS A 485 16.52 -2.11 -4.68
CA HIS A 485 17.77 -1.36 -4.60
C HIS A 485 18.00 -1.00 -3.13
N TYR A 486 19.12 -1.45 -2.57
CA TYR A 486 19.51 -1.19 -1.19
C TYR A 486 20.66 -0.18 -1.16
N HIS A 487 20.48 0.93 -0.45
CA HIS A 487 21.52 1.93 -0.21
C HIS A 487 21.99 1.88 1.24
N VAL A 488 23.30 1.80 1.48
CA VAL A 488 23.89 1.85 2.82
C VAL A 488 24.33 3.28 3.11
N LEU A 489 23.56 3.96 3.97
CA LEU A 489 23.78 5.38 4.29
C LEU A 489 24.74 5.59 5.46
N LEU A 490 24.82 4.61 6.35
CA LEU A 490 25.72 4.59 7.51
C LEU A 490 26.01 3.13 7.87
N ASP A 491 27.25 2.83 8.21
CA ASP A 491 27.61 1.58 8.88
C ASP A 491 28.70 1.85 9.93
N GLN A 492 28.32 1.76 11.20
CA GLN A 492 29.22 1.78 12.36
C GLN A 492 29.46 0.37 12.92
N ILE A 493 28.73 -0.65 12.45
CA ILE A 493 28.92 -2.04 12.86
C ILE A 493 30.22 -2.55 12.22
N GLY A 494 30.40 -2.30 10.92
CA GLY A 494 31.57 -2.63 10.13
C GLY A 494 31.38 -3.89 9.29
N PHE A 495 30.23 -4.02 8.62
CA PHE A 495 29.92 -5.17 7.77
C PHE A 495 30.79 -5.18 6.51
N THR A 496 31.25 -6.37 6.11
CA THR A 496 31.66 -6.60 4.73
C THR A 496 30.43 -6.62 3.79
N ALA A 497 30.68 -6.44 2.48
CA ALA A 497 29.61 -6.45 1.49
C ALA A 497 28.78 -7.74 1.53
N ASP A 498 29.45 -8.90 1.60
CA ASP A 498 28.81 -10.22 1.61
C ASP A 498 28.01 -10.49 2.90
N GLU A 499 28.49 -10.03 4.06
CA GLU A 499 27.73 -10.16 5.32
C GLU A 499 26.42 -9.36 5.27
N LEU A 500 26.48 -8.12 4.79
CA LEU A 500 25.30 -7.26 4.71
C LEU A 500 24.29 -7.78 3.69
N GLN A 501 24.75 -8.25 2.53
CA GLN A 501 23.90 -8.86 1.51
C GLN A 501 23.30 -10.19 2.01
N SER A 502 24.07 -11.01 2.73
CA SER A 502 23.57 -12.25 3.35
C SER A 502 22.54 -11.98 4.45
N LEU A 503 22.70 -10.90 5.23
CA LEU A 503 21.72 -10.44 6.21
C LEU A 503 20.43 -9.98 5.53
N VAL A 504 20.50 -9.09 4.53
CA VAL A 504 19.33 -8.59 3.79
C VAL A 504 18.58 -9.71 3.07
N LEU A 505 19.30 -10.69 2.52
CA LEU A 505 18.71 -11.91 1.98
C LEU A 505 17.99 -12.69 3.10
N SER A 506 18.64 -12.93 4.23
CA SER A 506 18.06 -13.67 5.36
C SER A 506 16.79 -12.99 5.91
N LEU A 507 16.81 -11.67 6.05
CA LEU A 507 15.65 -10.88 6.47
C LEU A 507 14.50 -10.92 5.44
N SER A 508 14.77 -11.28 4.19
CA SER A 508 13.74 -11.49 3.16
C SER A 508 13.07 -12.87 3.24
N TYR A 509 13.63 -13.82 4.00
CA TYR A 509 13.04 -15.16 4.23
C TYR A 509 12.28 -15.26 5.57
N VAL A 510 12.59 -14.43 6.56
CA VAL A 510 11.90 -14.44 7.88
C VAL A 510 10.57 -13.67 7.90
N TYR A 511 9.92 -13.45 6.76
CA TYR A 511 8.55 -12.94 6.68
C TYR A 511 7.54 -14.09 6.59
N GLN A 512 6.77 -14.27 7.66
CA GLN A 512 6.22 -15.59 7.96
C GLN A 512 4.74 -15.73 7.58
N ARG A 513 4.18 -14.68 6.98
CA ARG A 513 2.86 -14.70 6.31
C ARG A 513 2.87 -15.50 5.00
N SER A 514 4.04 -15.97 4.56
CA SER A 514 4.25 -16.74 3.33
C SER A 514 5.44 -17.68 3.46
N THR A 515 5.38 -18.85 2.83
CA THR A 515 6.52 -19.78 2.73
C THR A 515 7.40 -19.48 1.50
N THR A 516 7.61 -18.20 1.25
CA THR A 516 8.29 -17.66 0.07
C THR A 516 9.09 -16.43 0.47
N ALA A 517 10.29 -16.29 -0.05
CA ALA A 517 11.09 -15.09 0.13
C ALA A 517 10.36 -13.90 -0.49
N ILE A 518 10.31 -12.79 0.23
CA ILE A 518 9.68 -11.55 -0.21
C ILE A 518 10.68 -10.62 -0.90
N SER A 519 10.18 -9.58 -1.58
CA SER A 519 10.99 -8.70 -2.42
C SER A 519 11.83 -7.67 -1.65
N VAL A 520 11.43 -7.37 -0.42
CA VAL A 520 12.02 -6.40 0.52
C VAL A 520 12.06 -7.11 1.87
N VAL A 521 12.85 -6.67 2.84
CA VAL A 521 12.98 -7.35 4.12
C VAL A 521 11.66 -7.42 4.92
N ALA A 522 11.58 -8.41 5.81
CA ALA A 522 10.48 -8.58 6.74
C ALA A 522 10.16 -7.33 7.60
N PRO A 523 11.14 -6.64 8.25
CA PRO A 523 10.87 -5.43 9.04
C PRO A 523 10.05 -4.36 8.30
N ILE A 524 10.48 -3.92 7.10
CA ILE A 524 9.73 -2.93 6.29
C ILE A 524 8.33 -3.44 5.96
N CYS A 525 8.21 -4.71 5.59
CA CYS A 525 6.90 -5.30 5.31
C CYS A 525 5.99 -5.34 6.56
N TYR A 526 6.53 -5.54 7.77
CA TYR A 526 5.74 -5.44 9.01
C TYR A 526 5.38 -3.99 9.36
N ALA A 527 6.28 -3.01 9.14
CA ALA A 527 5.98 -1.58 9.30
C ALA A 527 4.84 -1.12 8.38
N HIS A 528 4.92 -1.45 7.09
CA HIS A 528 3.88 -1.15 6.11
C HIS A 528 2.52 -1.74 6.49
N LEU A 529 2.51 -2.91 7.11
CA LEU A 529 1.28 -3.56 7.58
C LEU A 529 0.68 -2.87 8.80
N ALA A 530 1.51 -2.42 9.75
CA ALA A 530 1.06 -1.64 10.89
C ALA A 530 0.48 -0.28 10.46
N ALA A 531 1.18 0.43 9.55
CA ALA A 531 0.69 1.67 8.95
C ALA A 531 -0.62 1.46 8.17
N ALA A 532 -0.74 0.36 7.41
CA ALA A 532 -1.96 -0.02 6.70
C ALA A 532 -3.10 -0.46 7.64
N GLN A 533 -2.81 -0.99 8.83
CA GLN A 533 -3.79 -1.35 9.85
C GLN A 533 -4.34 -0.12 10.56
N MET A 534 -3.48 0.81 11.01
CA MET A 534 -3.92 2.09 11.58
C MET A 534 -4.65 2.95 10.52
N SER A 535 -4.23 2.86 9.26
CA SER A 535 -4.95 3.43 8.11
C SER A 535 -6.38 2.88 7.93
N GLN A 536 -6.74 1.77 8.55
CA GLN A 536 -8.12 1.27 8.58
C GLN A 536 -8.87 1.83 9.80
N PHE A 537 -8.27 1.83 10.99
CA PHE A 537 -8.86 2.40 12.21
C PHE A 537 -9.28 3.87 12.06
N ILE A 538 -8.39 4.76 11.61
CA ILE A 538 -8.71 6.20 11.43
C ILE A 538 -9.91 6.39 10.47
N LYS A 539 -10.02 5.55 9.43
CA LYS A 539 -11.15 5.60 8.50
C LYS A 539 -12.46 5.14 9.13
N PHE A 540 -12.44 4.31 10.18
CA PHE A 540 -13.65 3.92 10.91
C PHE A 540 -14.12 5.03 11.86
N GLU A 541 -13.21 5.79 12.47
CA GLU A 541 -13.56 6.96 13.31
C GLU A 541 -14.21 8.10 12.49
N GLU A 542 -13.73 8.33 11.24
CA GLU A 542 -14.41 9.22 10.26
C GLU A 542 -15.88 8.83 10.02
N PHE A 543 -16.23 7.52 10.09
CA PHE A 543 -17.61 7.06 9.88
C PHE A 543 -18.45 7.06 11.16
N GLY A 544 -17.85 6.73 12.32
CA GLY A 544 -18.57 6.72 13.61
C GLY A 544 -19.11 8.09 13.99
N THR A 545 -18.30 9.13 13.82
CA THR A 545 -18.71 10.54 14.06
C THR A 545 -19.83 10.99 13.12
N ALA A 546 -19.80 10.58 11.85
CA ALA A 546 -20.86 10.86 10.88
C ALA A 546 -22.20 10.17 11.21
N THR A 547 -22.20 9.03 11.92
CA THR A 547 -23.41 8.34 12.36
C THR A 547 -24.01 8.87 13.67
N ALA A 548 -23.36 9.79 14.37
CA ALA A 548 -23.89 10.43 15.59
C ALA A 548 -24.84 11.62 15.30
N ALA A 549 -25.17 11.87 14.04
CA ALA A 549 -26.01 12.98 13.59
C ALA A 549 -27.15 12.51 12.65
N CYS A 550 -27.96 11.56 13.13
CA CYS A 550 -29.22 11.09 12.54
C CYS A 550 -30.19 10.70 13.66
#